data_AF-G4YSA5-F1
#
_entry.id   AF-G4YSA5-F1
#
_cell.length_a   1.000
_cell.length_b   1.000
_cell.length_c   1.000
_cell.angle_alpha   90.00
_cell.angle_beta   90.00
_cell.angle_gamma   90.00
#
_symmetry.space_group_name_H-M   'P 1'
#
loop_
_entity.id
_entity.type
_entity.pdbx_description
1 polymer ?
#
loop_
_entity_poly.entity_id
_entity_poly.type
_entity_poly.pdbx_seq_one_letter_code
_entity_poly.pdbx_strand_id
1 'polypeptide(L)'
;MNNAAVPMGLSLVKELRCLGNHELIQVCHCFEDEMSEKSRTLLLRADARLEIVDVCSDLVERKLLSRRVAEKFQGWWLKPLALTHTDIEEVLLVDVADIFLRDPAVLRSTPGYKRTGTSFFYDRVVDSREWFNQEESNNSTYLKTLLSGVKELPDYLTRSYAFKGQTAREQDASLVAVNKLQAGKAMEVLHWFITVERFERDFSFHEQESFWVAYALGEQEYSFSPWGASAIESSRNQDMKNHPDSLCGSLAHFLPVEEDPPELLYVSGRALLEPFPEGLANRGRAPANLLYNPTPTYVTPRQARRPNGVTNTTYTGKFHEDCLVGFGAEGLASNFAPQLLRRRMFYLGIRMDVLSALDSCYEFDSDP
;
A
#
# COMPACT_ATOMS: atom_id res chain seq x y z
N MET A 1 7.72 11.13 4.45
CA MET A 1 7.32 10.84 5.83
C MET A 1 7.35 12.13 6.61
N ASN A 2 6.29 12.46 7.34
CA ASN A 2 6.24 13.67 8.18
C ASN A 2 6.37 13.35 9.67
N ASN A 3 6.53 14.39 10.50
CA ASN A 3 6.63 14.25 11.96
C ASN A 3 5.53 13.40 12.60
N ALA A 4 4.29 13.49 12.12
CA ALA A 4 3.16 12.72 12.67
C ALA A 4 3.25 11.22 12.34
N ALA A 5 3.86 10.88 11.19
CA ALA A 5 4.05 9.50 10.75
C ALA A 5 5.28 8.81 11.40
N VAL A 6 6.23 9.57 11.95
CA VAL A 6 7.50 9.04 12.49
C VAL A 6 7.30 7.91 13.52
N PRO A 7 6.38 8.00 14.51
CA PRO A 7 6.18 6.89 15.45
C PRO A 7 5.71 5.60 14.78
N MET A 8 4.87 5.72 13.74
CA MET A 8 4.37 4.58 12.99
C MET A 8 5.45 4.03 12.06
N GLY A 9 6.19 4.90 11.36
CA GLY A 9 7.31 4.50 10.50
C GLY A 9 8.44 3.84 11.27
N LEU A 10 8.87 4.40 12.39
CA LEU A 10 9.94 3.82 13.21
C LEU A 10 9.54 2.45 13.80
N SER A 11 8.28 2.29 14.19
CA SER A 11 7.82 0.99 14.64
C SER A 11 7.78 -0.05 13.51
N LEU A 12 7.60 0.36 12.24
CA LEU A 12 7.70 -0.53 11.07
C LEU A 12 9.14 -0.96 10.85
N VAL A 13 10.09 -0.01 10.93
CA VAL A 13 11.53 -0.31 10.87
C VAL A 13 11.88 -1.39 11.88
N LYS A 14 11.45 -1.23 13.14
CA LYS A 14 11.69 -2.24 14.17
C LYS A 14 11.03 -3.59 13.86
N GLU A 15 9.79 -3.59 13.38
CA GLU A 15 9.10 -4.80 12.96
C GLU A 15 9.88 -5.56 11.87
N LEU A 16 10.33 -4.87 10.82
CA LEU A 16 11.10 -5.46 9.73
C LEU A 16 12.40 -6.08 10.24
N ARG A 17 13.11 -5.42 11.17
CA ARG A 17 14.31 -6.01 11.81
C ARG A 17 13.98 -7.27 12.60
N CYS A 18 12.83 -7.29 13.28
CA CYS A 18 12.37 -8.47 14.01
C CYS A 18 11.91 -9.62 13.11
N LEU A 19 11.60 -9.34 11.84
CA LEU A 19 11.36 -10.35 10.80
C LEU A 19 12.65 -10.83 10.12
N GLY A 20 13.82 -10.33 10.54
CA GLY A 20 15.12 -10.71 9.98
C GLY A 20 15.58 -9.85 8.80
N ASN A 21 14.86 -8.78 8.46
CA ASN A 21 15.28 -7.89 7.38
C ASN A 21 16.51 -7.09 7.82
N HIS A 22 17.61 -7.22 7.08
CA HIS A 22 18.84 -6.47 7.31
C HIS A 22 19.14 -5.48 6.18
N GLU A 23 18.18 -5.12 5.35
CA GLU A 23 18.40 -4.26 4.19
C GLU A 23 18.53 -2.78 4.60
N LEU A 24 19.08 -1.98 3.70
CA LEU A 24 19.07 -0.52 3.84
C LEU A 24 17.61 -0.03 3.82
N ILE A 25 17.24 0.81 4.77
CA ILE A 25 15.93 1.49 4.78
C ILE A 25 16.14 2.97 4.56
N GLN A 26 15.54 3.52 3.51
CA GLN A 26 15.50 4.96 3.27
C GLN A 26 14.16 5.55 3.74
N VAL A 27 14.23 6.47 4.71
CA VAL A 27 13.10 7.29 5.12
C VAL A 27 13.12 8.57 4.31
N CYS A 28 12.27 8.63 3.28
CA CYS A 28 12.16 9.80 2.43
C CYS A 28 11.21 10.84 3.02
N HIS A 29 11.56 12.12 2.90
CA HIS A 29 10.70 13.27 3.24
C HIS A 29 10.95 14.44 2.26
N CYS A 30 10.22 15.53 2.45
CA CYS A 30 10.28 16.74 1.65
C CYS A 30 10.42 17.98 2.52
N PHE A 31 11.60 18.60 2.47
CA PHE A 31 12.00 19.79 3.22
C PHE A 31 12.05 19.59 4.74
N GLU A 32 12.82 20.45 5.41
CA GLU A 32 13.04 20.41 6.86
C GLU A 32 11.77 20.68 7.69
N ASP A 33 10.81 21.41 7.13
CA ASP A 33 9.54 21.70 7.81
C ASP A 33 8.62 20.46 7.92
N GLU A 34 8.78 19.46 7.04
CA GLU A 34 7.99 18.23 7.11
C GLU A 34 8.49 17.27 8.21
N MET A 35 9.81 17.22 8.42
CA MET A 35 10.46 16.35 9.41
C MET A 35 11.50 17.09 10.24
N SER A 36 11.23 17.22 11.54
CA SER A 36 12.08 17.94 12.49
C SER A 36 13.37 17.20 12.82
N GLU A 37 14.38 17.96 13.26
CA GLU A 37 15.66 17.41 13.78
C GLU A 37 15.47 16.38 14.90
N LYS A 38 14.46 16.57 15.78
CA LYS A 38 14.13 15.60 16.83
C LYS A 38 13.72 14.26 16.22
N SER A 39 12.84 14.29 15.22
CA SER A 39 12.38 13.09 14.51
C SER A 39 13.50 12.40 13.74
N ARG A 40 14.34 13.17 13.05
CA ARG A 40 15.51 12.67 12.32
C ARG A 40 16.49 11.96 13.26
N THR A 41 16.82 12.62 14.38
CA THR A 41 17.69 12.06 15.42
C THR A 41 17.12 10.78 16.01
N LEU A 42 15.81 10.73 16.26
CA LEU A 42 15.14 9.54 16.78
C LEU A 42 15.26 8.35 15.82
N LEU A 43 15.00 8.55 14.53
CA LEU A 43 15.10 7.52 13.50
C LEU A 43 16.52 6.98 13.37
N LEU A 44 17.51 7.87 13.23
CA LEU A 44 18.91 7.49 13.03
C LEU A 44 19.53 6.79 14.25
N ARG A 45 19.06 7.12 15.47
CA ARG A 45 19.51 6.42 16.69
C ARG A 45 18.94 5.02 16.81
N ALA A 46 17.78 4.75 16.21
CA ALA A 46 17.06 3.51 16.40
C ALA A 46 17.51 2.40 15.44
N ASP A 47 18.09 2.74 14.28
CA ASP A 47 18.55 1.76 13.30
C ASP A 47 19.83 2.23 12.59
N ALA A 48 20.90 1.43 12.68
CA ALA A 48 22.19 1.76 12.09
C ALA A 48 22.24 1.62 10.55
N ARG A 49 21.21 1.03 9.94
CA ARG A 49 21.06 0.82 8.49
C ARG A 49 19.88 1.63 7.94
N LEU A 50 19.58 2.75 8.59
CA LEU A 50 18.56 3.70 8.16
C LEU A 50 19.22 4.97 7.66
N GLU A 51 18.76 5.41 6.49
CA GLU A 51 19.10 6.70 5.90
C GLU A 51 17.86 7.60 5.87
N ILE A 52 18.08 8.90 5.98
CA ILE A 52 17.02 9.90 5.80
C ILE A 52 17.35 10.68 4.54
N VAL A 53 16.38 10.74 3.62
CA VAL A 53 16.55 11.38 2.31
C VAL A 53 15.56 12.51 2.16
N ASP A 54 16.06 13.76 2.06
CA ASP A 54 15.25 14.91 1.68
C ASP A 54 15.15 15.02 0.15
N VAL A 55 14.19 14.28 -0.40
CA VAL A 55 14.00 14.14 -1.85
C VAL A 55 13.66 15.49 -2.49
N CYS A 56 12.81 16.29 -1.83
CA CYS A 56 12.38 17.56 -2.39
C CYS A 56 13.50 18.61 -2.38
N SER A 57 14.28 18.71 -1.30
CA SER A 57 15.39 19.67 -1.24
C SER A 57 16.44 19.35 -2.31
N ASP A 58 16.84 18.08 -2.45
CA ASP A 58 17.83 17.66 -3.47
C ASP A 58 17.36 18.02 -4.89
N LEU A 59 16.12 17.70 -5.24
CA LEU A 59 15.58 17.98 -6.58
C LEU A 59 15.46 19.49 -6.86
N VAL A 60 15.19 20.31 -5.83
CA VAL A 60 15.14 21.76 -5.96
C VAL A 60 16.54 22.35 -6.14
N GLU A 61 17.52 21.90 -5.36
CA GLU A 61 18.93 22.35 -5.46
C GLU A 61 19.53 22.01 -6.82
N ARG A 62 19.21 20.83 -7.35
CA ARG A 62 19.60 20.37 -8.69
C ARG A 62 18.82 21.05 -9.82
N LYS A 63 17.85 21.92 -9.50
CA LYS A 63 16.97 22.63 -10.44
C LYS A 63 16.14 21.69 -11.33
N LEU A 64 15.86 20.48 -10.84
CA LEU A 64 14.99 19.52 -11.51
C LEU A 64 13.51 19.82 -11.22
N LEU A 65 13.21 20.36 -10.03
CA LEU A 65 11.88 20.86 -9.67
C LEU A 65 11.97 22.27 -9.09
N SER A 66 10.90 23.06 -9.26
CA SER A 66 10.74 24.27 -8.46
C SER A 66 10.24 23.91 -7.06
N ARG A 67 10.56 24.73 -6.04
CA ARG A 67 10.05 24.52 -4.67
C ARG A 67 8.53 24.36 -4.63
N ARG A 68 7.80 25.21 -5.36
CA ARG A 68 6.34 25.16 -5.46
C ARG A 68 5.82 23.82 -6.00
N VAL A 69 6.52 23.20 -6.94
CA VAL A 69 6.14 21.88 -7.48
C VAL A 69 6.53 20.78 -6.51
N ALA A 70 7.73 20.83 -5.94
CA ALA A 70 8.21 19.87 -4.96
C ALA A 70 7.29 19.78 -3.71
N GLU A 71 6.78 20.91 -3.21
CA GLU A 71 5.80 20.93 -2.10
C GLU A 71 4.52 20.11 -2.40
N LYS A 72 4.15 19.91 -3.68
CA LYS A 72 3.00 19.09 -4.09
C LYS A 72 3.25 17.58 -4.02
N PHE A 73 4.47 17.17 -3.70
CA PHE A 73 4.82 15.78 -3.45
C PHE A 73 4.77 15.40 -1.97
N GLN A 74 4.59 16.35 -1.04
CA GLN A 74 4.34 16.02 0.37
C GLN A 74 3.10 15.12 0.49
N GLY A 75 3.21 14.06 1.30
CA GLY A 75 2.19 13.02 1.42
C GLY A 75 2.40 11.85 0.45
N TRP A 76 1.30 11.30 -0.08
CA TRP A 76 1.26 10.06 -0.87
C TRP A 76 2.18 10.07 -2.09
N TRP A 77 2.20 11.19 -2.82
CA TRP A 77 2.97 11.32 -4.06
C TRP A 77 4.48 11.31 -3.86
N LEU A 78 4.98 11.45 -2.63
CA LEU A 78 6.40 11.28 -2.35
C LEU A 78 6.88 9.88 -2.70
N LYS A 79 6.02 8.85 -2.63
CA LYS A 79 6.37 7.46 -2.88
C LYS A 79 6.92 7.22 -4.30
N PRO A 80 6.21 7.59 -5.39
CA PRO A 80 6.77 7.48 -6.74
C PRO A 80 7.94 8.45 -6.98
N LEU A 81 7.93 9.64 -6.36
CA LEU A 81 9.06 10.57 -6.50
C LEU A 81 10.35 9.98 -5.91
N ALA A 82 10.26 9.40 -4.71
CA ALA A 82 11.36 8.72 -4.03
C ALA A 82 11.87 7.53 -4.85
N LEU A 83 10.99 6.74 -5.48
CA LEU A 83 11.38 5.65 -6.36
C LEU A 83 12.23 6.13 -7.55
N THR A 84 11.85 7.24 -8.17
CA THR A 84 12.61 7.83 -9.29
C THR A 84 13.89 8.54 -8.85
N HIS A 85 13.99 8.89 -7.56
CA HIS A 85 15.10 9.65 -6.99
C HIS A 85 16.22 8.78 -6.43
N THR A 86 15.87 7.70 -5.72
CA THR A 86 16.86 6.83 -5.06
C THR A 86 17.77 6.14 -6.06
N ASP A 87 19.00 5.85 -5.66
CA ASP A 87 19.94 5.03 -6.43
C ASP A 87 19.77 3.51 -6.17
N ILE A 88 18.97 3.09 -5.17
CA ILE A 88 18.73 1.68 -4.86
C ILE A 88 18.11 0.96 -6.06
N GLU A 89 18.73 -0.13 -6.52
CA GLU A 89 18.30 -0.87 -7.71
C GLU A 89 17.02 -1.68 -7.50
N GLU A 90 16.94 -2.46 -6.42
CA GLU A 90 15.79 -3.30 -6.07
C GLU A 90 15.05 -2.74 -4.86
N VAL A 91 14.01 -1.95 -5.13
CA VAL A 91 13.27 -1.15 -4.16
C VAL A 91 11.99 -1.85 -3.74
N LEU A 92 11.73 -1.86 -2.43
CA LEU A 92 10.41 -2.12 -1.85
C LEU A 92 9.91 -0.81 -1.23
N LEU A 93 8.88 -0.20 -1.83
CA LEU A 93 8.21 0.94 -1.24
C LEU A 93 7.09 0.41 -0.34
N VAL A 94 7.12 0.79 0.94
CA VAL A 94 6.20 0.30 1.97
C VAL A 94 5.46 1.46 2.62
N ASP A 95 4.19 1.25 2.95
CA ASP A 95 3.44 2.20 3.75
C ASP A 95 3.80 2.02 5.22
N VAL A 96 3.86 3.13 5.95
CA VAL A 96 4.20 3.08 7.38
C VAL A 96 3.18 2.29 8.21
N ALA A 97 1.95 2.15 7.70
CA ALA A 97 0.84 1.47 8.36
C ALA A 97 0.77 -0.03 8.03
N ASP A 98 1.70 -0.56 7.25
CA ASP A 98 1.77 -1.98 6.94
C ASP A 98 2.19 -2.79 8.19
N ILE A 99 1.62 -3.99 8.27
CA ILE A 99 1.89 -5.00 9.30
C ILE A 99 2.27 -6.27 8.55
N PHE A 100 3.55 -6.62 8.61
CA PHE A 100 4.09 -7.79 7.91
C PHE A 100 4.08 -9.03 8.79
N LEU A 101 3.67 -10.16 8.22
CA LEU A 101 3.84 -11.49 8.84
C LEU A 101 5.11 -12.21 8.39
N ARG A 102 5.72 -11.72 7.31
CA ARG A 102 6.97 -12.22 6.75
C ARG A 102 7.78 -11.05 6.19
N ASP A 103 9.11 -11.18 6.21
CA ASP A 103 10.00 -10.21 5.57
C ASP A 103 9.59 -9.99 4.09
N PRO A 104 9.20 -8.76 3.69
CA PRO A 104 8.75 -8.48 2.33
C PRO A 104 9.84 -8.69 1.27
N ALA A 105 11.11 -8.82 1.66
CA ALA A 105 12.20 -9.23 0.75
C ALA A 105 11.92 -10.56 0.04
N VAL A 106 11.04 -11.41 0.60
CA VAL A 106 10.57 -12.65 -0.03
C VAL A 106 9.97 -12.40 -1.43
N LEU A 107 9.41 -11.22 -1.70
CA LEU A 107 8.83 -10.89 -3.01
C LEU A 107 9.85 -11.05 -4.14
N ARG A 108 11.13 -10.78 -3.90
CA ARG A 108 12.19 -10.94 -4.91
C ARG A 108 12.39 -12.38 -5.36
N SER A 109 11.93 -13.35 -4.57
CA SER A 109 12.03 -14.77 -4.90
C SER A 109 10.85 -15.29 -5.72
N THR A 110 9.76 -14.52 -5.83
CA THR A 110 8.50 -14.93 -6.45
C THR A 110 8.63 -15.02 -7.99
N PRO A 111 7.83 -15.87 -8.66
CA PRO A 111 7.89 -16.02 -10.11
C PRO A 111 7.62 -14.71 -10.87
N GLY A 112 6.65 -13.91 -10.40
CA GLY A 112 6.31 -12.61 -11.00
C GLY A 112 7.48 -11.64 -10.96
N TYR A 113 8.08 -11.45 -9.78
CA TYR A 113 9.22 -10.55 -9.62
C TYR A 113 10.44 -10.96 -10.45
N LYS A 114 10.78 -12.26 -10.46
CA LYS A 114 11.91 -12.74 -11.25
C LYS A 114 11.74 -12.54 -12.76
N ARG A 115 10.49 -12.55 -13.23
CA ARG A 115 10.18 -12.36 -14.66
C ARG A 115 10.20 -10.90 -15.07
N THR A 116 9.58 -10.03 -14.26
CA THR A 116 9.28 -8.65 -14.68
C THR A 116 10.02 -7.59 -13.87
N GLY A 117 10.76 -7.99 -12.84
CA GLY A 117 11.33 -7.07 -11.86
C GLY A 117 10.27 -6.35 -11.02
N THR A 118 9.01 -6.78 -11.03
CA THR A 118 7.92 -6.08 -10.32
C THR A 118 7.06 -7.03 -9.51
N SER A 119 6.46 -6.51 -8.44
CA SER A 119 5.34 -7.16 -7.76
C SER A 119 4.37 -6.09 -7.28
N PHE A 120 3.25 -5.99 -7.99
CA PHE A 120 2.15 -5.09 -7.66
C PHE A 120 0.98 -5.87 -7.05
N PHE A 121 0.14 -5.20 -6.28
CA PHE A 121 -1.02 -5.79 -5.64
C PHE A 121 -2.29 -5.10 -6.13
N TYR A 122 -3.37 -5.86 -6.27
CA TYR A 122 -4.63 -5.31 -6.76
C TYR A 122 -5.39 -4.60 -5.64
N ASP A 123 -6.00 -3.44 -5.93
CA ASP A 123 -7.06 -2.90 -5.06
C ASP A 123 -8.39 -3.62 -5.33
N ARG A 124 -9.39 -3.31 -4.53
CA ARG A 124 -10.79 -3.67 -4.70
C ARG A 124 -11.31 -3.14 -6.02
N VAL A 125 -12.16 -3.93 -6.66
CA VAL A 125 -12.82 -3.53 -7.90
C VAL A 125 -13.97 -2.59 -7.57
N VAL A 126 -13.69 -1.28 -7.68
CA VAL A 126 -14.67 -0.22 -7.44
C VAL A 126 -15.11 0.41 -8.75
N ASP A 127 -16.38 0.23 -9.08
CA ASP A 127 -17.03 0.82 -10.25
C ASP A 127 -17.29 2.32 -10.00
N SER A 128 -16.44 3.16 -10.59
CA SER A 128 -16.52 4.62 -10.56
C SER A 128 -16.05 5.17 -11.91
N ARG A 129 -16.55 6.36 -12.29
CA ARG A 129 -16.14 7.10 -13.50
C ARG A 129 -15.04 8.12 -13.20
N GLU A 130 -14.41 8.05 -12.03
CA GLU A 130 -13.34 8.96 -11.62
C GLU A 130 -11.99 8.56 -12.25
N TRP A 131 -11.00 9.46 -12.14
CA TRP A 131 -9.60 9.17 -12.48
C TRP A 131 -9.40 8.62 -13.89
N PHE A 132 -8.62 7.56 -14.07
CA PHE A 132 -8.38 6.96 -15.38
C PHE A 132 -9.63 6.38 -16.05
N ASN A 133 -10.74 6.21 -15.32
CA ASN A 133 -12.01 5.70 -15.85
C ASN A 133 -12.99 6.82 -16.28
N GLN A 134 -12.55 8.08 -16.25
CA GLN A 134 -13.28 9.21 -16.83
C GLN A 134 -13.65 8.96 -18.28
N GLU A 135 -14.89 9.31 -18.63
CA GLU A 135 -15.39 9.19 -19.99
C GLU A 135 -14.70 10.18 -20.93
N GLU A 136 -14.36 9.68 -22.10
CA GLU A 136 -13.76 10.43 -23.18
C GLU A 136 -14.63 10.37 -24.44
N SER A 137 -14.28 11.19 -25.43
CA SER A 137 -14.93 11.14 -26.75
C SER A 137 -14.95 9.71 -27.33
N ASN A 138 -15.95 9.42 -28.17
CA ASN A 138 -16.13 8.12 -28.85
C ASN A 138 -16.32 6.92 -27.90
N ASN A 139 -16.93 7.12 -26.72
CA ASN A 139 -17.20 6.05 -25.76
C ASN A 139 -15.91 5.35 -25.28
N SER A 140 -14.83 6.13 -25.18
CA SER A 140 -13.53 5.71 -24.65
C SER A 140 -13.41 6.10 -23.17
N THR A 141 -12.38 5.58 -22.50
CA THR A 141 -11.96 6.05 -21.18
C THR A 141 -10.64 6.79 -21.29
N TYR A 142 -10.34 7.66 -20.33
CA TYR A 142 -9.06 8.37 -20.31
C TYR A 142 -7.87 7.40 -20.32
N LEU A 143 -7.93 6.26 -19.62
CA LEU A 143 -6.90 5.22 -19.69
C LEU A 143 -6.64 4.72 -21.12
N LYS A 144 -7.70 4.45 -21.90
CA LYS A 144 -7.55 4.00 -23.29
C LYS A 144 -6.95 5.06 -24.18
N THR A 145 -7.31 6.33 -23.94
CA THR A 145 -6.72 7.47 -24.64
C THR A 145 -5.24 7.62 -24.29
N LEU A 146 -4.88 7.51 -23.01
CA LEU A 146 -3.51 7.56 -22.54
C LEU A 146 -2.65 6.45 -23.18
N LEU A 147 -3.20 5.25 -23.31
CA LEU A 147 -2.54 4.09 -23.88
C LEU A 147 -2.61 4.01 -25.42
N SER A 148 -3.25 4.96 -26.11
CA SER A 148 -3.42 4.87 -27.58
C SER A 148 -2.11 4.99 -28.36
N GLY A 149 -1.06 5.55 -27.73
CA GLY A 149 0.28 5.66 -28.29
C GLY A 149 1.16 4.42 -28.09
N VAL A 150 0.71 3.44 -27.30
CA VAL A 150 1.43 2.17 -27.08
C VAL A 150 1.27 1.29 -28.32
N LYS A 151 2.38 0.74 -28.83
CA LYS A 151 2.38 0.01 -30.11
C LYS A 151 1.57 -1.28 -30.05
N GLU A 152 1.77 -2.04 -28.98
CA GLU A 152 1.11 -3.31 -28.75
C GLU A 152 0.73 -3.41 -27.28
N LEU A 153 -0.58 -3.44 -27.01
CA LEU A 153 -1.08 -3.60 -25.65
C LEU A 153 -1.04 -5.07 -25.25
N PRO A 154 -0.33 -5.42 -24.16
CA PRO A 154 -0.29 -6.80 -23.70
C PRO A 154 -1.68 -7.34 -23.37
N ASP A 155 -1.82 -8.64 -23.62
CA ASP A 155 -3.03 -9.42 -23.36
C ASP A 155 -3.56 -9.30 -21.92
N TYR A 156 -2.67 -9.23 -20.92
CA TYR A 156 -3.06 -9.07 -19.53
C TYR A 156 -3.64 -7.67 -19.25
N LEU A 157 -3.14 -6.64 -19.94
CA LEU A 157 -3.59 -5.25 -19.78
C LEU A 157 -4.95 -5.06 -20.44
N THR A 158 -5.16 -5.54 -21.66
CA THR A 158 -6.47 -5.44 -22.34
C THR A 158 -7.57 -6.23 -21.64
N ARG A 159 -7.20 -7.29 -20.90
CA ARG A 159 -8.11 -8.08 -20.08
C ARG A 159 -8.38 -7.52 -18.68
N SER A 160 -7.59 -6.54 -18.22
CA SER A 160 -7.72 -5.92 -16.90
C SER A 160 -9.08 -5.25 -16.67
N TYR A 161 -9.46 -5.11 -15.40
CA TYR A 161 -10.69 -4.41 -15.04
C TYR A 161 -10.59 -2.91 -15.33
N ALA A 162 -9.42 -2.31 -15.08
CA ALA A 162 -9.14 -0.93 -15.46
C ALA A 162 -9.35 -0.66 -16.96
N PHE A 163 -8.75 -1.45 -17.84
CA PHE A 163 -8.88 -1.25 -19.29
C PHE A 163 -10.31 -1.46 -19.81
N LYS A 164 -11.06 -2.37 -19.19
CA LYS A 164 -12.49 -2.59 -19.51
C LYS A 164 -13.40 -1.51 -18.91
N GLY A 165 -12.85 -0.60 -18.11
CA GLY A 165 -13.60 0.45 -17.41
C GLY A 165 -14.51 -0.08 -16.29
N GLN A 166 -14.17 -1.25 -15.75
CA GLN A 166 -14.92 -1.91 -14.67
C GLN A 166 -14.42 -1.51 -13.28
N THR A 167 -13.29 -0.83 -13.21
CA THR A 167 -12.82 -0.20 -11.97
C THR A 167 -12.08 1.09 -12.24
N ALA A 168 -12.14 2.01 -11.28
CA ALA A 168 -11.29 3.20 -11.22
C ALA A 168 -10.05 3.02 -10.32
N ARG A 169 -9.86 1.83 -9.73
CA ARG A 169 -8.72 1.48 -8.86
C ARG A 169 -8.18 0.11 -9.25
N GLU A 170 -7.01 0.08 -9.87
CA GLU A 170 -6.37 -1.17 -10.26
C GLU A 170 -5.41 -1.64 -9.17
N GLN A 171 -4.60 -0.72 -8.64
CA GLN A 171 -3.45 -1.05 -7.81
C GLN A 171 -3.63 -0.61 -6.37
N ASP A 172 -3.39 -1.52 -5.43
CA ASP A 172 -3.03 -1.15 -4.06
C ASP A 172 -1.54 -0.84 -4.03
N ALA A 173 -1.19 0.39 -3.66
CA ALA A 173 0.18 0.85 -3.61
C ALA A 173 0.77 0.82 -2.20
N SER A 174 0.13 0.20 -1.20
CA SER A 174 0.71 0.02 0.14
C SER A 174 2.07 -0.68 0.10
N LEU A 175 2.22 -1.72 -0.74
CA LEU A 175 3.50 -2.36 -1.07
C LEU A 175 3.76 -2.35 -2.58
N VAL A 176 4.90 -1.80 -2.99
CA VAL A 176 5.35 -1.79 -4.40
C VAL A 176 6.78 -2.31 -4.49
N ALA A 177 6.99 -3.40 -5.23
CA ALA A 177 8.32 -3.94 -5.50
C ALA A 177 8.76 -3.64 -6.93
N VAL A 178 9.96 -3.07 -7.09
CA VAL A 178 10.54 -2.68 -8.38
C VAL A 178 12.03 -3.00 -8.43
N ASN A 179 12.47 -3.66 -9.49
CA ASN A 179 13.86 -3.76 -9.92
C ASN A 179 14.07 -2.79 -11.08
N LYS A 180 14.78 -1.69 -10.83
CA LYS A 180 14.98 -0.62 -11.82
C LYS A 180 15.84 -1.06 -13.01
N LEU A 181 16.67 -2.09 -12.87
CA LEU A 181 17.46 -2.65 -13.99
C LEU A 181 16.57 -3.30 -15.06
N GLN A 182 15.39 -3.77 -14.67
CA GLN A 182 14.40 -4.37 -15.57
C GLN A 182 13.28 -3.40 -15.95
N ALA A 183 13.33 -2.16 -15.47
CA ALA A 183 12.24 -1.20 -15.64
C ALA A 183 12.28 -0.47 -16.99
N GLY A 184 13.29 -0.66 -17.84
CA GLY A 184 13.41 0.00 -19.15
C GLY A 184 13.14 1.51 -19.05
N LYS A 185 12.17 2.00 -19.82
CA LYS A 185 11.73 3.42 -19.78
C LYS A 185 10.71 3.75 -18.68
N ALA A 186 10.23 2.77 -17.92
CA ALA A 186 9.13 2.97 -16.98
C ALA A 186 9.49 3.98 -15.87
N MET A 187 10.76 4.08 -15.44
CA MET A 187 11.15 5.08 -14.43
C MET A 187 11.17 6.50 -14.99
N GLU A 188 11.61 6.69 -16.23
CA GLU A 188 11.55 7.98 -16.93
C GLU A 188 10.10 8.40 -17.16
N VAL A 189 9.27 7.46 -17.61
CA VAL A 189 7.83 7.65 -17.81
C VAL A 189 7.16 7.96 -16.48
N LEU A 190 7.47 7.24 -15.40
CA LEU A 190 6.92 7.50 -14.07
C LEU A 190 7.26 8.91 -13.61
N HIS A 191 8.52 9.34 -13.77
CA HIS A 191 8.94 10.69 -13.43
C HIS A 191 8.16 11.75 -14.21
N TRP A 192 8.03 11.59 -15.53
CA TRP A 192 7.20 12.48 -16.35
C TRP A 192 5.73 12.46 -15.91
N PHE A 193 5.17 11.28 -15.68
CA PHE A 193 3.75 11.10 -15.36
C PHE A 193 3.38 11.79 -14.04
N ILE A 194 4.23 11.71 -13.03
CA ILE A 194 3.97 12.36 -11.73
C ILE A 194 4.33 13.85 -11.68
N THR A 195 5.20 14.34 -12.59
CA THR A 195 5.67 15.75 -12.61
C THR A 195 4.96 16.62 -13.66
N VAL A 196 4.37 16.01 -14.68
CA VAL A 196 3.68 16.70 -15.79
C VAL A 196 2.23 16.26 -15.85
N GLU A 197 1.95 15.01 -16.27
CA GLU A 197 0.58 14.56 -16.55
C GLU A 197 -0.35 14.71 -15.35
N ARG A 198 0.11 14.34 -14.15
CA ARG A 198 -0.63 14.52 -12.89
C ARG A 198 -1.15 15.94 -12.67
N PHE A 199 -0.40 16.95 -13.11
CA PHE A 199 -0.77 18.36 -12.93
C PHE A 199 -1.67 18.88 -14.05
N GLU A 200 -1.70 18.20 -15.19
CA GLU A 200 -2.61 18.50 -16.29
C GLU A 200 -3.96 17.81 -16.09
N ARG A 201 -3.94 16.57 -15.56
CA ARG A 201 -5.12 15.75 -15.40
C ARG A 201 -5.04 14.82 -14.20
N ASP A 202 -6.13 14.80 -13.43
CA ASP A 202 -6.28 13.86 -12.33
C ASP A 202 -6.60 12.45 -12.88
N PHE A 203 -5.73 11.49 -12.59
CA PHE A 203 -5.75 10.15 -13.19
C PHE A 203 -5.82 9.03 -12.16
N SER A 204 -5.73 9.32 -10.86
CA SER A 204 -5.61 8.28 -9.83
C SER A 204 -6.08 8.75 -8.46
N PHE A 205 -6.62 7.83 -7.68
CA PHE A 205 -6.72 8.03 -6.24
C PHE A 205 -5.32 8.02 -5.63
N HIS A 206 -4.79 9.22 -5.36
CA HIS A 206 -3.41 9.41 -4.93
C HIS A 206 -2.41 8.83 -5.97
N GLU A 207 -1.33 8.21 -5.51
CA GLU A 207 -0.22 7.71 -6.32
C GLU A 207 -0.46 6.33 -6.95
N GLN A 208 -1.55 5.65 -6.57
CA GLN A 208 -1.70 4.21 -6.72
C GLN A 208 -1.48 3.69 -8.14
N GLU A 209 -2.09 4.37 -9.10
CA GLU A 209 -2.13 3.93 -10.49
C GLU A 209 -0.87 4.36 -11.26
N SER A 210 -0.03 5.21 -10.66
CA SER A 210 1.15 5.77 -11.34
C SER A 210 2.18 4.71 -11.73
N PHE A 211 2.35 3.67 -10.91
CA PHE A 211 3.38 2.66 -11.12
C PHE A 211 3.09 1.79 -12.34
N TRP A 212 1.96 1.06 -12.35
CA TRP A 212 1.67 0.16 -13.46
C TRP A 212 1.38 0.90 -14.77
N VAL A 213 0.76 2.10 -14.72
CA VAL A 213 0.53 2.91 -15.93
C VAL A 213 1.85 3.35 -16.53
N ALA A 214 2.84 3.73 -15.72
CA ALA A 214 4.17 4.08 -16.22
C ALA A 214 4.87 2.90 -16.92
N TYR A 215 4.71 1.68 -16.41
CA TYR A 215 5.19 0.48 -17.11
C TYR A 215 4.45 0.23 -18.42
N ALA A 216 3.12 0.36 -18.44
CA ALA A 216 2.31 0.21 -19.65
C ALA A 216 2.69 1.21 -20.74
N LEU A 217 2.83 2.49 -20.38
CA LEU A 217 3.29 3.56 -21.27
C LEU A 217 4.76 3.41 -21.70
N GLY A 218 5.60 2.86 -20.81
CA GLY A 218 6.99 2.53 -21.10
C GLY A 218 7.18 1.30 -21.99
N GLU A 219 6.09 0.66 -22.43
CA GLU A 219 6.09 -0.62 -23.16
C GLU A 219 6.91 -1.70 -22.43
N GLN A 220 6.82 -1.74 -21.09
CA GLN A 220 7.54 -2.71 -20.25
C GLN A 220 6.58 -3.71 -19.62
N GLU A 221 7.02 -4.97 -19.55
CA GLU A 221 6.27 -6.00 -18.83
C GLU A 221 6.26 -5.69 -17.33
N TYR A 222 5.13 -5.93 -16.68
CA TYR A 222 4.98 -5.86 -15.23
C TYR A 222 4.09 -6.98 -14.74
N SER A 223 4.16 -7.30 -13.45
CA SER A 223 3.31 -8.33 -12.86
C SER A 223 2.59 -7.82 -11.62
N PHE A 224 1.28 -8.08 -11.61
CA PHE A 224 0.48 -8.06 -10.40
C PHE A 224 0.51 -9.46 -9.75
N SER A 225 0.24 -9.50 -8.45
CA SER A 225 -0.10 -10.73 -7.73
C SER A 225 -1.16 -11.52 -8.51
N PRO A 226 -1.04 -12.86 -8.61
CA PRO A 226 -2.10 -13.68 -9.22
C PRO A 226 -3.41 -13.65 -8.41
N TRP A 227 -3.35 -13.13 -7.19
CA TRP A 227 -4.46 -13.05 -6.24
C TRP A 227 -5.05 -11.65 -6.19
N GLY A 228 -6.38 -11.58 -6.03
CA GLY A 228 -7.07 -10.33 -5.77
C GLY A 228 -6.81 -9.80 -4.36
N ALA A 229 -7.31 -8.60 -4.08
CA ALA A 229 -7.33 -8.03 -2.74
C ALA A 229 -8.06 -8.95 -1.74
N SER A 230 -7.52 -9.05 -0.54
CA SER A 230 -8.25 -9.52 0.65
C SER A 230 -8.51 -8.34 1.59
N ALA A 231 -9.41 -8.53 2.54
CA ALA A 231 -9.67 -7.56 3.60
C ALA A 231 -9.75 -8.28 4.95
N ILE A 232 -9.34 -7.61 6.01
CA ILE A 232 -9.58 -8.09 7.36
C ILE A 232 -10.93 -7.60 7.90
N GLU A 233 -11.41 -8.22 8.97
CA GLU A 233 -12.56 -7.75 9.72
C GLU A 233 -12.36 -6.31 10.23
N SER A 234 -13.31 -5.41 9.93
CA SER A 234 -13.25 -3.99 10.30
C SER A 234 -13.70 -3.69 11.73
N SER A 235 -14.71 -4.37 12.24
CA SER A 235 -15.40 -3.95 13.46
C SER A 235 -15.89 -5.14 14.28
N ARG A 236 -15.86 -4.98 15.60
CA ARG A 236 -16.43 -5.94 16.55
C ARG A 236 -17.95 -5.82 16.72
N ASN A 237 -18.63 -5.00 15.92
CA ASN A 237 -20.06 -4.74 16.06
C ASN A 237 -20.93 -5.84 15.46
N GLN A 238 -20.67 -7.09 15.87
CA GLN A 238 -21.33 -8.28 15.35
C GLN A 238 -21.20 -8.43 13.82
N ASP A 239 -20.17 -7.83 13.19
CA ASP A 239 -19.94 -7.88 11.75
C ASP A 239 -19.94 -9.33 11.27
N MET A 240 -19.16 -10.21 11.90
CA MET A 240 -19.11 -11.63 11.53
C MET A 240 -20.41 -12.41 11.75
N LYS A 241 -21.28 -11.92 12.64
CA LYS A 241 -22.61 -12.51 12.85
C LYS A 241 -23.60 -12.03 11.79
N ASN A 242 -23.51 -10.76 11.39
CA ASN A 242 -24.45 -10.11 10.47
C ASN A 242 -24.04 -10.28 9.00
N HIS A 243 -22.74 -10.35 8.74
CA HIS A 243 -22.06 -10.37 7.44
C HIS A 243 -20.90 -11.39 7.41
N PRO A 244 -21.15 -12.69 7.72
CA PRO A 244 -20.10 -13.70 7.82
C PRO A 244 -19.29 -13.94 6.53
N ASP A 245 -19.75 -13.42 5.39
CA ASP A 245 -19.15 -13.62 4.08
C ASP A 245 -18.63 -12.33 3.42
N SER A 246 -18.65 -11.22 4.14
CA SER A 246 -18.31 -9.89 3.59
C SER A 246 -17.51 -9.07 4.60
N LEU A 247 -16.28 -8.70 4.25
CA LEU A 247 -15.37 -7.97 5.13
C LEU A 247 -15.05 -6.58 4.57
N CYS A 248 -15.00 -5.57 5.45
CA CYS A 248 -14.85 -4.17 5.06
C CYS A 248 -13.62 -3.48 5.64
N GLY A 249 -12.71 -4.19 6.31
CA GLY A 249 -11.56 -3.58 6.95
C GLY A 249 -10.40 -3.31 6.00
N SER A 250 -9.24 -3.13 6.62
CA SER A 250 -7.96 -2.91 5.98
C SER A 250 -7.63 -3.96 4.92
N LEU A 251 -6.96 -3.52 3.85
CA LEU A 251 -6.50 -4.40 2.79
C LEU A 251 -5.45 -5.37 3.31
N ALA A 252 -5.51 -6.59 2.79
CA ALA A 252 -4.65 -7.69 3.12
C ALA A 252 -4.22 -8.37 1.84
N HIS A 253 -2.98 -8.87 1.80
CA HIS A 253 -2.47 -9.55 0.63
C HIS A 253 -1.72 -10.81 1.01
N PHE A 254 -2.01 -11.87 0.26
CA PHE A 254 -1.28 -13.14 0.35
C PHE A 254 0.00 -13.08 -0.48
N LEU A 255 0.95 -13.94 -0.13
CA LEU A 255 2.17 -14.13 -0.91
C LEU A 255 1.79 -14.46 -2.37
N PRO A 256 2.38 -13.79 -3.38
CA PRO A 256 1.97 -13.91 -4.78
C PRO A 256 2.60 -15.16 -5.43
N VAL A 257 2.27 -16.31 -4.85
CA VAL A 257 2.72 -17.64 -5.26
C VAL A 257 1.52 -18.58 -5.29
N GLU A 258 1.58 -19.63 -6.11
CA GLU A 258 0.46 -20.55 -6.35
C GLU A 258 0.34 -21.65 -5.30
N GLU A 259 1.40 -21.88 -4.53
CA GLU A 259 1.54 -22.95 -3.56
C GLU A 259 0.52 -22.84 -2.42
N ASP A 260 0.06 -23.99 -1.95
CA ASP A 260 -0.76 -24.15 -0.74
C ASP A 260 0.10 -24.70 0.42
N PRO A 261 -0.26 -24.37 1.69
CA PRO A 261 -1.37 -23.49 2.08
C PRO A 261 -1.09 -22.00 1.79
N PRO A 262 -2.13 -21.18 1.61
CA PRO A 262 -1.97 -19.74 1.38
C PRO A 262 -1.30 -19.06 2.58
N GLU A 263 -0.28 -18.25 2.32
CA GLU A 263 0.43 -17.49 3.35
C GLU A 263 0.07 -16.01 3.25
N LEU A 264 -0.54 -15.47 4.31
CA LEU A 264 -0.82 -14.04 4.39
C LEU A 264 0.51 -13.28 4.55
N LEU A 265 0.81 -12.36 3.62
CA LEU A 265 2.07 -11.61 3.62
C LEU A 265 1.99 -10.39 4.54
N TYR A 266 0.97 -9.56 4.35
CA TYR A 266 0.81 -8.32 5.11
C TYR A 266 -0.63 -7.80 5.11
N VAL A 267 -0.90 -6.89 6.05
CA VAL A 267 -2.14 -6.11 6.14
C VAL A 267 -1.79 -4.63 6.22
N SER A 268 -2.39 -3.80 5.37
CA SER A 268 -2.19 -2.35 5.35
C SER A 268 -3.33 -1.63 6.06
N GLY A 269 -3.09 -1.18 7.29
CA GLY A 269 -4.19 -0.73 8.13
C GLY A 269 -3.81 0.21 9.26
N ARG A 270 -3.94 1.52 9.04
CA ARG A 270 -3.81 2.52 10.12
C ARG A 270 -4.78 2.26 11.27
N ALA A 271 -6.00 1.82 10.95
CA ALA A 271 -7.03 1.45 11.91
C ALA A 271 -6.65 0.24 12.78
N LEU A 272 -5.61 -0.52 12.44
CA LEU A 272 -5.08 -1.55 13.31
C LEU A 272 -4.08 -1.01 14.32
N LEU A 273 -3.45 0.14 14.09
CA LEU A 273 -2.37 0.65 14.93
C LEU A 273 -2.79 1.86 15.76
N GLU A 274 -3.59 2.76 15.18
CA GLU A 274 -4.02 3.99 15.81
C GLU A 274 -5.47 3.90 16.29
N PRO A 275 -5.76 4.08 17.59
CA PRO A 275 -7.13 4.00 18.14
C PRO A 275 -8.12 5.01 17.54
N PHE A 276 -7.62 6.12 17.01
CA PHE A 276 -8.42 7.16 16.36
C PHE A 276 -7.80 7.48 14.99
N PRO A 277 -7.93 6.57 14.00
CA PRO A 277 -7.26 6.74 12.71
C PRO A 277 -7.76 7.98 11.96
N GLU A 278 -9.05 8.30 12.12
CA GLU A 278 -9.71 9.51 11.61
C GLU A 278 -9.55 10.73 12.53
N GLY A 279 -8.78 10.59 13.61
CA GLY A 279 -8.62 11.63 14.64
C GLY A 279 -9.77 11.67 15.66
N LEU A 280 -9.44 12.15 16.86
CA LEU A 280 -10.38 12.17 17.99
C LEU A 280 -11.63 13.03 17.73
N ALA A 281 -11.48 14.09 16.94
CA ALA A 281 -12.59 15.00 16.59
C ALA A 281 -13.67 14.33 15.73
N ASN A 282 -13.34 13.25 15.01
CA ASN A 282 -14.27 12.50 14.15
C ASN A 282 -14.87 11.28 14.85
N ARG A 283 -14.71 11.15 16.17
CA ARG A 283 -15.32 10.07 16.97
C ARG A 283 -16.84 10.06 16.78
N GLY A 284 -17.37 8.90 16.41
CA GLY A 284 -18.81 8.71 16.15
C GLY A 284 -19.29 9.20 14.78
N ARG A 285 -18.40 9.79 13.96
CA ARG A 285 -18.66 10.14 12.55
C ARG A 285 -17.89 9.27 11.57
N ALA A 286 -16.75 8.72 12.01
CA ALA A 286 -15.95 7.80 11.22
C ALA A 286 -16.80 6.60 10.76
N PRO A 287 -16.75 6.24 9.47
CA PRO A 287 -17.36 5.03 8.95
C PRO A 287 -16.91 3.77 9.70
N ALA A 288 -17.82 2.80 9.85
CA ALA A 288 -17.55 1.58 10.63
C ALA A 288 -16.36 0.77 10.08
N ASN A 289 -16.14 0.81 8.76
CA ASN A 289 -15.02 0.18 8.07
C ASN A 289 -13.65 0.78 8.42
N LEU A 290 -13.61 2.00 8.96
CA LEU A 290 -12.38 2.72 9.34
C LEU A 290 -12.17 2.75 10.86
N LEU A 291 -12.99 2.05 11.63
CA LEU A 291 -12.86 2.02 13.08
C LEU A 291 -11.70 1.12 13.52
N TYR A 292 -11.13 1.48 14.67
CA TYR A 292 -10.05 0.72 15.26
C TYR A 292 -10.51 -0.69 15.66
N ASN A 293 -9.89 -1.72 15.06
CA ASN A 293 -10.15 -3.12 15.44
C ASN A 293 -9.04 -3.66 16.36
N PRO A 294 -9.29 -3.82 17.67
CA PRO A 294 -8.28 -4.32 18.59
C PRO A 294 -7.95 -5.81 18.40
N THR A 295 -8.84 -6.64 17.87
CA THR A 295 -8.55 -8.08 17.67
C THR A 295 -9.33 -8.61 16.45
N PRO A 296 -8.89 -8.28 15.23
CA PRO A 296 -9.47 -8.95 14.06
C PRO A 296 -9.22 -10.45 14.17
N THR A 297 -10.22 -11.27 13.86
CA THR A 297 -10.08 -12.73 13.86
C THR A 297 -10.28 -13.34 12.47
N TYR A 298 -10.73 -12.56 11.50
CA TYR A 298 -11.03 -13.03 10.15
C TYR A 298 -10.35 -12.21 9.06
N VAL A 299 -10.08 -12.90 7.95
CA VAL A 299 -9.59 -12.35 6.69
C VAL A 299 -10.36 -12.95 5.53
N THR A 300 -10.46 -12.22 4.43
CA THR A 300 -10.97 -12.75 3.17
C THR A 300 -10.01 -13.81 2.63
N PRO A 301 -10.48 -15.03 2.29
CA PRO A 301 -9.63 -16.08 1.75
C PRO A 301 -8.89 -15.67 0.48
N ARG A 302 -7.69 -16.23 0.28
CA ARG A 302 -6.93 -16.08 -0.97
C ARG A 302 -7.78 -16.55 -2.15
N GLN A 303 -8.02 -15.66 -3.11
CA GLN A 303 -8.82 -15.97 -4.29
C GLN A 303 -8.38 -15.15 -5.50
N ALA A 304 -8.74 -15.63 -6.70
CA ALA A 304 -8.56 -14.88 -7.92
C ALA A 304 -9.34 -13.55 -7.86
N ARG A 305 -8.79 -12.51 -8.47
CA ARG A 305 -9.41 -11.19 -8.50
C ARG A 305 -10.78 -11.24 -9.17
N ARG A 306 -11.77 -10.57 -8.57
CA ARG A 306 -13.14 -10.46 -9.09
C ARG A 306 -13.84 -9.19 -8.57
N PRO A 307 -14.93 -8.74 -9.22
CA PRO A 307 -15.79 -7.69 -8.69
C PRO A 307 -16.57 -8.13 -7.44
N ASN A 308 -17.14 -7.16 -6.75
CA ASN A 308 -18.07 -7.42 -5.65
C ASN A 308 -19.24 -8.31 -6.09
N GLY A 309 -19.53 -9.32 -5.27
CA GLY A 309 -20.62 -10.25 -5.47
C GLY A 309 -21.86 -9.86 -4.66
N VAL A 310 -22.65 -10.87 -4.31
CA VAL A 310 -23.83 -10.72 -3.43
C VAL A 310 -23.50 -11.41 -2.11
N THR A 311 -23.94 -10.82 -0.99
CA THR A 311 -23.87 -11.48 0.32
C THR A 311 -24.95 -12.57 0.42
N ASN A 312 -24.63 -13.69 1.05
CA ASN A 312 -25.55 -14.77 1.35
C ASN A 312 -26.44 -14.48 2.57
N THR A 313 -26.41 -13.25 3.09
CA THR A 313 -27.18 -12.81 4.25
C THR A 313 -28.50 -12.16 3.87
N THR A 314 -29.36 -11.91 4.85
CA THR A 314 -30.63 -11.16 4.65
C THR A 314 -30.43 -9.65 4.59
N TYR A 315 -29.19 -9.16 4.59
CA TYR A 315 -28.89 -7.74 4.57
C TYR A 315 -29.22 -7.12 3.20
N THR A 316 -30.08 -6.12 3.21
CA THR A 316 -30.53 -5.38 2.02
C THR A 316 -29.96 -3.95 1.94
N GLY A 317 -29.12 -3.56 2.90
CA GLY A 317 -28.48 -2.25 2.89
C GLY A 317 -27.31 -2.17 1.90
N LYS A 318 -26.74 -0.97 1.77
CA LYS A 318 -25.59 -0.73 0.90
C LYS A 318 -24.29 -0.93 1.67
N PHE A 319 -23.42 -1.79 1.17
CA PHE A 319 -22.05 -1.91 1.67
C PHE A 319 -21.21 -0.69 1.27
N HIS A 320 -20.23 -0.35 2.11
CA HIS A 320 -19.20 0.64 1.74
C HIS A 320 -18.38 0.10 0.56
N GLU A 321 -17.79 0.99 -0.24
CA GLU A 321 -16.93 0.60 -1.37
C GLU A 321 -15.66 -0.16 -0.95
N ASP A 322 -15.27 -0.03 0.33
CA ASP A 322 -14.14 -0.74 0.93
C ASP A 322 -14.50 -2.18 1.36
N CYS A 323 -15.75 -2.60 1.16
CA CYS A 323 -16.19 -3.95 1.45
C CYS A 323 -15.89 -4.91 0.29
N LEU A 324 -15.37 -6.08 0.63
CA LEU A 324 -15.31 -7.26 -0.24
C LEU A 324 -16.56 -8.11 0.00
N VAL A 325 -17.59 -7.92 -0.81
CA VAL A 325 -18.94 -8.48 -0.61
C VAL A 325 -19.08 -9.86 -1.24
N GLY A 326 -19.43 -10.85 -0.41
CA GLY A 326 -19.56 -12.24 -0.84
C GLY A 326 -18.22 -12.91 -1.17
N PHE A 327 -17.14 -12.43 -0.55
CA PHE A 327 -15.79 -12.98 -0.71
C PHE A 327 -15.48 -14.12 0.27
N GLY A 328 -16.35 -14.32 1.27
CA GLY A 328 -16.12 -15.25 2.36
C GLY A 328 -15.18 -14.69 3.42
N ALA A 329 -15.07 -15.43 4.51
CA ALA A 329 -14.17 -15.13 5.62
C ALA A 329 -13.59 -16.42 6.17
N GLU A 330 -12.30 -16.42 6.47
CA GLU A 330 -11.58 -17.49 7.14
C GLU A 330 -10.82 -16.95 8.35
N GLY A 331 -10.46 -17.84 9.28
CA GLY A 331 -9.70 -17.45 10.47
C GLY A 331 -8.32 -16.91 10.09
N LEU A 332 -7.93 -15.80 10.70
CA LEU A 332 -6.56 -15.29 10.61
C LEU A 332 -5.57 -16.32 11.16
N ALA A 333 -4.37 -16.33 10.58
CA ALA A 333 -3.28 -17.15 11.07
C ALA A 333 -2.96 -16.83 12.55
N SER A 334 -2.61 -17.86 13.33
CA SER A 334 -2.40 -17.73 14.78
C SER A 334 -1.27 -16.77 15.15
N ASN A 335 -0.31 -16.56 14.24
CA ASN A 335 0.78 -15.59 14.41
C ASN A 335 0.37 -14.13 14.16
N PHE A 336 -0.82 -13.85 13.61
CA PHE A 336 -1.24 -12.49 13.32
C PHE A 336 -1.47 -11.65 14.59
N ALA A 337 -2.15 -12.20 15.59
CA ALA A 337 -2.42 -11.47 16.84
C ALA A 337 -1.12 -11.14 17.62
N PRO A 338 -0.17 -12.08 17.82
CA PRO A 338 1.18 -11.78 18.31
C PRO A 338 1.90 -10.68 17.52
N GLN A 339 1.87 -10.75 16.19
CA GLN A 339 2.50 -9.77 15.31
C GLN A 339 1.90 -8.37 15.50
N LEU A 340 0.58 -8.27 15.48
CA LEU A 340 -0.15 -7.01 15.66
C LEU A 340 0.11 -6.40 17.05
N LEU A 341 0.15 -7.23 18.10
CA LEU A 341 0.48 -6.78 19.45
C LEU A 341 1.89 -6.21 19.52
N ARG A 342 2.88 -6.90 18.94
CA ARG A 342 4.26 -6.41 18.86
C ARG A 342 4.35 -5.08 18.12
N ARG A 343 3.72 -4.97 16.94
CA ARG A 343 3.67 -3.73 16.16
C ARG A 343 3.08 -2.57 16.98
N ARG A 344 1.98 -2.81 17.71
CA ARG A 344 1.34 -1.82 18.59
C ARG A 344 2.21 -1.43 19.78
N MET A 345 2.90 -2.38 20.40
CA MET A 345 3.81 -2.10 21.51
C MET A 345 4.93 -1.15 21.09
N PHE A 346 5.55 -1.40 19.93
CA PHE A 346 6.54 -0.48 19.37
C PHE A 346 5.95 0.90 19.09
N TYR A 347 4.80 0.95 18.41
CA TYR A 347 4.14 2.21 18.06
C TYR A 347 3.76 3.04 19.29
N LEU A 348 3.08 2.44 20.26
CA LEU A 348 2.67 3.09 21.50
C LEU A 348 3.88 3.47 22.35
N GLY A 349 4.89 2.62 22.44
CA GLY A 349 6.14 2.92 23.12
C GLY A 349 6.77 4.21 22.60
N ILE A 350 6.89 4.36 21.27
CA ILE A 350 7.42 5.59 20.66
C ILE A 350 6.50 6.80 20.93
N ARG A 351 5.17 6.64 20.79
CA ARG A 351 4.20 7.73 21.04
C ARG A 351 4.23 8.22 22.49
N MET A 352 4.61 7.35 23.42
CA MET A 352 4.67 7.63 24.86
C MET A 352 6.10 7.92 25.36
N ASP A 353 7.08 8.05 24.46
CA ASP A 353 8.51 8.28 24.76
C ASP A 353 9.16 7.16 25.61
N VAL A 354 8.62 5.93 25.52
CA VAL A 354 9.15 4.71 26.14
C VAL A 354 9.95 3.93 25.10
N LEU A 355 11.12 4.47 24.73
CA LEU A 355 11.94 3.92 23.64
C LEU A 355 12.52 2.53 23.95
N SER A 356 12.59 2.12 25.21
CA SER A 356 12.98 0.75 25.59
C SER A 356 12.03 -0.33 25.05
N ALA A 357 10.83 0.07 24.59
CA ALA A 357 9.96 -0.80 23.80
C ALA A 357 10.64 -1.29 22.52
N LEU A 358 11.69 -0.64 22.01
CA LEU A 358 12.39 -1.04 20.79
C LEU A 358 13.61 -1.92 21.06
N ASP A 359 13.92 -2.26 22.31
CA ASP A 359 15.16 -2.97 22.66
C ASP A 359 15.11 -4.47 22.30
N SER A 360 13.92 -5.05 22.18
CA SER A 360 13.75 -6.48 21.88
C SER A 360 12.63 -6.71 20.85
N CYS A 361 12.58 -7.94 20.34
CA CYS A 361 11.61 -8.37 19.33
C CYS A 361 10.39 -9.10 19.91
N TYR A 362 10.15 -8.96 21.23
CA TYR A 362 9.10 -9.60 22.04
C TYR A 362 8.40 -10.80 21.37
N GLU A 363 8.70 -11.99 21.85
CA GLU A 363 7.94 -13.18 21.48
C GLU A 363 6.66 -13.20 22.30
N PHE A 364 5.52 -13.13 21.62
CA PHE A 364 4.22 -13.34 22.24
C PHE A 364 3.74 -14.72 21.82
N ASP A 365 3.53 -15.59 22.79
CA ASP A 365 2.99 -16.92 22.53
C ASP A 365 1.58 -16.80 21.91
N SER A 366 1.30 -17.67 20.94
CA SER A 366 -0.01 -17.77 20.29
C SER A 366 -1.01 -18.61 21.09
N ASP A 367 -0.61 -19.15 22.25
CA ASP A 367 -1.46 -19.99 23.09
C ASP A 367 -2.20 -19.17 24.17
N PRO A 368 -3.50 -19.43 24.40
CA PRO A 368 -4.32 -18.75 25.40
C PRO A 368 -3.97 -19.07 26.85
#